data_AF-A0A2H0IY35-F1
#
_entry.id   AF-A0A2H0IY35-F1
#
_cell.length_a   1.000
_cell.length_b   1.000
_cell.length_c   1.000
_cell.angle_alpha   90.00
_cell.angle_beta   90.00
_cell.angle_gamma   90.00
#
_symmetry.space_group_name_H-M   'P 1'
#
loop_
_entity.id
_entity.type
_entity.pdbx_description
1 polymer ?
#
loop_
_entity_poly.entity_id
_entity_poly.type
_entity_poly.pdbx_seq_one_letter_code
_entity_poly.pdbx_strand_id
1 'polypeptide(L)'
;MTETTFTVPGWSDWLLKSSFVASKIGVVEEKNVRDYFGRVHAATEALLRQVLFVGFRLNRARYEDANNWLYHNDVTPDRQKFPALFNILYLGQGMKWDEVIQSQPDLNEVWALWLDYAKVIRNHIQHGIRNHTDSALLNATLIDKALLMSLDAALFPVIGGRIAGVLTGLSPRLPRGASGLDLTKLAGFKKSGKRPTPAADVLQKMSVITLFEAMSVKDENEN
;
A
#
# COMPACT_ATOMS: atom_id res chain seq x y z
N MET A 1 -3.27 30.82 -18.32
CA MET A 1 -3.72 29.41 -18.41
C MET A 1 -4.06 28.99 -17.01
N THR A 2 -5.33 28.68 -16.74
CA THR A 2 -5.74 28.14 -15.44
C THR A 2 -5.09 26.77 -15.27
N GLU A 3 -4.24 26.59 -14.26
CA GLU A 3 -3.76 25.28 -13.85
C GLU A 3 -4.97 24.40 -13.55
N THR A 4 -5.32 23.51 -14.48
CA THR A 4 -6.31 22.47 -14.22
C THR A 4 -5.64 21.53 -13.22
N THR A 5 -5.97 21.67 -11.94
CA THR A 5 -5.55 20.74 -10.90
C THR A 5 -6.17 19.38 -11.19
N PHE A 6 -5.40 18.48 -11.81
CA PHE A 6 -5.77 17.08 -12.03
C PHE A 6 -5.74 16.34 -10.69
N THR A 7 -6.80 16.50 -9.90
CA THR A 7 -6.93 15.85 -8.59
C THR A 7 -8.26 15.13 -8.46
N VAL A 8 -8.25 14.01 -7.73
CA VAL A 8 -9.48 13.31 -7.36
C VAL A 8 -10.22 14.17 -6.32
N PRO A 9 -11.52 14.44 -6.49
CA PRO A 9 -12.28 15.25 -5.53
C PRO A 9 -12.14 14.73 -4.10
N GLY A 10 -11.82 15.61 -3.16
CA GLY A 10 -11.63 15.26 -1.75
C GLY A 10 -10.27 14.60 -1.40
N TRP A 11 -9.35 14.47 -2.36
CA TRP A 11 -8.02 13.87 -2.14
C TRP A 11 -7.27 14.50 -0.98
N SER A 12 -7.14 15.83 -0.95
CA SER A 12 -6.38 16.53 0.08
C SER A 12 -6.97 16.31 1.48
N ASP A 13 -8.29 16.44 1.62
CA ASP A 13 -8.98 16.23 2.89
C ASP A 13 -8.91 14.79 3.38
N TRP A 14 -8.99 13.83 2.44
CA TRP A 14 -8.83 12.42 2.75
C TRP A 14 -7.39 12.09 3.16
N LEU A 15 -6.39 12.66 2.48
CA LEU A 15 -4.98 12.41 2.77
C LEU A 15 -4.59 12.92 4.16
N LEU A 16 -5.12 14.08 4.59
CA LEU A 16 -4.92 14.62 5.94
C LEU A 16 -5.41 13.66 7.05
N LYS A 17 -6.42 12.83 6.75
CA LYS A 17 -6.98 11.84 7.68
C LYS A 17 -6.34 10.45 7.55
N SER A 18 -5.44 10.28 6.57
CA SER A 18 -4.89 9.01 6.14
C SER A 18 -3.38 8.97 6.39
N SER A 19 -3.00 9.09 7.67
CA SER A 19 -1.61 9.28 8.09
C SER A 19 -0.65 8.19 7.60
N PHE A 20 -1.11 6.94 7.49
CA PHE A 20 -0.27 5.86 6.95
C PHE A 20 0.07 6.14 5.48
N VAL A 21 -0.92 6.45 4.65
CA VAL A 21 -0.73 6.77 3.23
C VAL A 21 0.09 8.06 3.07
N ALA A 22 -0.25 9.11 3.82
CA ALA A 22 0.50 10.37 3.81
C ALA A 22 1.99 10.17 4.10
N SER A 23 2.33 9.32 5.09
CA SER A 23 3.73 9.00 5.41
C SER A 23 4.49 8.29 4.28
N LYS A 24 3.78 7.56 3.40
CA LYS A 24 4.40 6.87 2.24
C LYS A 24 4.64 7.81 1.07
N ILE A 25 3.74 8.76 0.87
CA ILE A 25 3.87 9.77 -0.18
C ILE A 25 4.97 10.77 0.19
N GLY A 26 5.05 11.17 1.45
CA GLY A 26 6.05 12.13 1.94
C GLY A 26 5.80 13.55 1.43
N VAL A 27 6.86 14.35 1.35
CA VAL A 27 6.82 15.76 0.93
C VAL A 27 7.04 15.96 -0.57
N VAL A 28 6.84 14.92 -1.38
CA VAL A 28 7.09 15.00 -2.83
C VAL A 28 6.05 15.90 -3.49
N GLU A 29 6.53 16.97 -4.14
CA GLU A 29 5.69 17.90 -4.87
C GLU A 29 5.07 17.24 -6.11
N GLU A 30 3.80 17.53 -6.37
CA GLU A 30 3.08 17.04 -7.56
C GLU A 30 3.72 17.51 -8.89
N LYS A 31 4.58 18.53 -8.84
CA LYS A 31 5.29 19.08 -10.01
C LYS A 31 6.29 18.10 -10.63
N ASN A 32 6.87 17.20 -9.84
CA ASN A 32 7.67 16.09 -10.37
C ASN A 32 6.78 14.87 -10.60
N VAL A 33 6.13 14.85 -11.77
CA VAL A 33 5.08 13.89 -12.12
C VAL A 33 5.54 12.44 -11.96
N ARG A 34 6.78 12.12 -12.36
CA ARG A 34 7.32 10.76 -12.29
C ARG A 34 7.54 10.29 -10.86
N ASP A 35 8.18 11.12 -10.04
CA ASP A 35 8.46 10.75 -8.65
C ASP A 35 7.18 10.74 -7.83
N TYR A 36 6.28 11.68 -8.07
CA TYR A 36 4.98 11.73 -7.42
C TYR A 36 4.15 10.49 -7.75
N PHE A 37 4.04 10.12 -9.03
CA PHE A 37 3.41 8.86 -9.44
C PHE A 37 4.03 7.66 -8.72
N GLY A 38 5.35 7.55 -8.71
CA GLY A 38 6.06 6.44 -8.04
C GLY A 38 5.73 6.33 -6.54
N ARG A 39 5.61 7.47 -5.86
CA ARG A 39 5.26 7.54 -4.43
C ARG A 39 3.81 7.17 -4.16
N VAL A 40 2.87 7.70 -4.94
CA VAL A 40 1.45 7.37 -4.80
C VAL A 40 1.23 5.88 -5.09
N HIS A 41 1.84 5.33 -6.14
CA HIS A 41 1.75 3.91 -6.46
C HIS A 41 2.32 3.01 -5.35
N ALA A 42 3.48 3.37 -4.80
CA ALA A 42 4.06 2.65 -3.66
C ALA A 42 3.16 2.72 -2.42
N ALA A 43 2.47 3.84 -2.20
CA ALA A 43 1.47 3.97 -1.14
C ALA A 43 0.26 3.07 -1.38
N THR A 44 -0.20 2.91 -2.62
CA THR A 44 -1.27 1.97 -3.00
C THR A 44 -0.87 0.52 -2.73
N GLU A 45 0.32 0.09 -3.14
CA GLU A 45 0.83 -1.25 -2.83
C GLU A 45 0.96 -1.45 -1.31
N ALA A 46 1.41 -0.44 -0.58
CA ALA A 46 1.53 -0.48 0.87
C ALA A 46 0.16 -0.59 1.57
N LEU A 47 -0.88 0.09 1.07
CA LEU A 47 -2.24 -0.01 1.59
C LEU A 47 -2.80 -1.42 1.37
N LEU A 48 -2.69 -1.96 0.15
CA LEU A 48 -3.13 -3.33 -0.17
C LEU A 48 -2.42 -4.37 0.71
N ARG A 49 -1.13 -4.18 0.97
CA ARG A 49 -0.38 -5.00 1.93
C ARG A 49 -0.87 -4.83 3.38
N GLN A 50 -1.24 -3.62 3.78
CA GLN A 50 -1.82 -3.34 5.09
C GLN A 50 -3.18 -4.02 5.28
N VAL A 51 -3.99 -4.14 4.22
CA VAL A 51 -5.23 -4.96 4.24
C VAL A 51 -4.90 -6.41 4.64
N LEU A 52 -3.93 -7.04 3.98
CA LEU A 52 -3.53 -8.41 4.32
C LEU A 52 -2.95 -8.50 5.74
N PHE A 53 -2.18 -7.50 6.16
CA PHE A 53 -1.66 -7.44 7.52
C PHE A 53 -2.80 -7.43 8.55
N VAL A 54 -3.83 -6.60 8.34
CA VAL A 54 -5.02 -6.57 9.19
C VAL A 54 -5.73 -7.92 9.17
N GLY A 55 -5.89 -8.56 8.00
CA GLY A 55 -6.43 -9.91 7.88
C GLY A 55 -5.67 -10.93 8.75
N PHE A 56 -4.34 -10.94 8.71
CA PHE A 56 -3.53 -11.79 9.61
C PHE A 56 -3.78 -11.49 11.09
N ARG A 57 -3.89 -10.21 11.44
CA ARG A 57 -4.14 -9.78 12.83
C ARG A 57 -5.53 -10.18 13.32
N LEU A 58 -6.55 -10.13 12.47
CA LEU A 58 -7.90 -10.62 12.78
C LEU A 58 -7.88 -12.13 13.10
N ASN A 59 -6.97 -12.88 12.48
CA ASN A 59 -6.70 -14.29 12.77
C ASN A 59 -5.68 -14.51 13.89
N ARG A 60 -5.45 -13.51 14.75
CA ARG A 60 -4.55 -13.56 15.92
C ARG A 60 -3.09 -13.88 15.57
N ALA A 61 -2.61 -13.56 14.37
CA ALA A 61 -1.18 -13.55 14.10
C ALA A 61 -0.47 -12.50 14.98
N ARG A 62 0.74 -12.80 15.47
CA ARG A 62 1.57 -11.76 16.12
C ARG A 62 2.00 -10.72 15.09
N TYR A 63 2.34 -9.52 15.57
CA TYR A 63 2.64 -8.38 14.72
C TYR A 63 3.88 -8.69 13.88
N GLU A 64 4.94 -9.12 14.55
CA GLU A 64 6.21 -9.49 13.93
C GLU A 64 6.03 -10.64 12.93
N ASP A 65 5.28 -11.68 13.30
CA ASP A 65 5.05 -12.83 12.42
C ASP A 65 4.30 -12.41 11.14
N ALA A 66 3.22 -11.64 11.26
CA ALA A 66 2.46 -11.16 10.11
C ALA A 66 3.29 -10.24 9.21
N ASN A 67 4.05 -9.32 9.80
CA ASN A 67 4.91 -8.41 9.05
C ASN A 67 6.05 -9.17 8.33
N ASN A 68 6.73 -10.09 9.03
CA ASN A 68 7.80 -10.92 8.48
C ASN A 68 7.28 -11.83 7.38
N TRP A 69 6.10 -12.42 7.56
CA TRP A 69 5.49 -13.27 6.55
C TRP A 69 5.21 -12.46 5.28
N LEU A 70 4.57 -11.30 5.39
CA LEU A 70 4.33 -10.45 4.23
C LEU A 70 5.65 -10.01 3.59
N TYR A 71 6.72 -9.78 4.37
CA TYR A 71 8.02 -9.32 3.86
C TYR A 71 8.69 -10.39 3.00
N HIS A 72 8.64 -11.64 3.44
CA HIS A 72 9.29 -12.75 2.75
C HIS A 72 8.46 -13.40 1.63
N ASN A 73 7.15 -13.18 1.58
CA ASN A 73 6.26 -13.86 0.62
C ASN A 73 5.83 -13.01 -0.58
N ASP A 74 6.51 -11.88 -0.83
CA ASP A 74 6.31 -10.98 -1.99
C ASP A 74 4.88 -10.98 -2.56
N VAL A 75 3.91 -10.66 -1.71
CA VAL A 75 2.51 -10.64 -2.12
C VAL A 75 2.26 -9.37 -2.91
N THR A 76 2.55 -9.43 -4.20
CA THR A 76 2.19 -8.37 -5.15
C THR A 76 0.70 -8.50 -5.45
N PRO A 77 -0.11 -7.43 -5.31
CA PRO A 77 -1.53 -7.49 -5.61
C PRO A 77 -1.80 -7.88 -7.07
N ASP A 78 -2.66 -8.86 -7.30
CA ASP A 78 -3.00 -9.37 -8.63
C ASP A 78 -4.49 -9.79 -8.69
N ARG A 79 -4.96 -10.21 -9.87
CA ARG A 79 -6.38 -10.56 -10.11
C ARG A 79 -6.86 -11.82 -9.38
N GLN A 80 -5.97 -12.68 -8.90
CA GLN A 80 -6.31 -14.03 -8.44
C GLN A 80 -5.82 -14.31 -7.01
N LYS A 81 -4.50 -14.22 -6.78
CA LYS A 81 -3.87 -14.57 -5.52
C LYS A 81 -4.22 -13.59 -4.42
N PHE A 82 -4.29 -12.29 -4.73
CA PHE A 82 -4.64 -11.29 -3.73
C PHE A 82 -6.10 -11.45 -3.24
N PRO A 83 -7.12 -11.52 -4.13
CA PRO A 83 -8.48 -11.84 -3.72
C PRO A 83 -8.61 -13.16 -2.96
N ALA A 84 -7.91 -14.22 -3.41
CA ALA A 84 -7.94 -15.51 -2.74
C ALA A 84 -7.39 -15.43 -1.31
N LEU A 85 -6.24 -14.77 -1.12
CA LEU A 85 -5.65 -14.57 0.20
C LEU A 85 -6.54 -13.69 1.09
N PHE A 86 -7.11 -12.62 0.53
CA PHE A 86 -8.08 -11.78 1.24
C PHE A 86 -9.25 -12.63 1.75
N ASN A 87 -9.88 -13.43 0.89
CA ASN A 87 -11.03 -14.27 1.24
C ASN A 87 -10.70 -15.24 2.37
N ILE A 88 -9.50 -15.83 2.37
CA ILE A 88 -9.06 -16.72 3.45
C ILE A 88 -8.91 -15.95 4.77
N LEU A 89 -8.24 -14.79 4.75
CA LEU A 89 -7.97 -14.02 5.95
C LEU A 89 -9.23 -13.35 6.53
N TYR A 90 -10.19 -12.98 5.70
CA TYR A 90 -11.42 -12.28 6.10
C TYR A 90 -12.63 -13.21 6.26
N LEU A 91 -12.44 -14.53 6.11
CA LEU A 91 -13.51 -15.53 6.26
C LEU A 91 -14.29 -15.39 7.58
N GLY A 92 -13.59 -15.13 8.69
CA GLY A 92 -14.22 -14.94 10.01
C GLY A 92 -15.05 -13.65 10.14
N GLN A 93 -14.87 -12.69 9.23
CA GLN A 93 -15.70 -11.48 9.13
C GLN A 93 -16.86 -11.65 8.14
N GLY A 94 -16.98 -12.82 7.50
CA GLY A 94 -18.01 -13.08 6.49
C GLY A 94 -17.89 -12.20 5.24
N MET A 95 -16.69 -11.69 4.96
CA MET A 95 -16.44 -10.74 3.88
C MET A 95 -15.56 -11.36 2.80
N LYS A 96 -15.97 -11.20 1.54
CA LYS A 96 -15.19 -11.58 0.35
C LYS A 96 -14.69 -10.36 -0.41
N TRP A 97 -13.60 -10.53 -1.14
CA TRP A 97 -13.01 -9.48 -1.97
C TRP A 97 -14.01 -8.92 -2.99
N ASP A 98 -14.79 -9.78 -3.63
CA ASP A 98 -15.80 -9.38 -4.61
C ASP A 98 -16.88 -8.48 -3.98
N GLU A 99 -17.25 -8.75 -2.72
CA GLU A 99 -18.20 -7.92 -1.97
C GLU A 99 -17.58 -6.55 -1.63
N VAL A 100 -16.28 -6.51 -1.27
CA VAL A 100 -15.56 -5.25 -1.03
C VAL A 100 -15.52 -4.38 -2.28
N ILE A 101 -15.09 -4.92 -3.43
CA ILE A 101 -14.96 -4.14 -4.66
C ILE A 101 -16.31 -3.74 -5.27
N GLN A 102 -17.39 -4.42 -4.92
CA GLN A 102 -18.75 -4.04 -5.31
C GLN A 102 -19.43 -3.08 -4.32
N SER A 103 -18.86 -2.89 -3.13
CA SER A 103 -19.46 -2.06 -2.06
C SER A 103 -19.36 -0.56 -2.30
N GLN A 104 -18.50 -0.13 -3.24
CA GLN A 104 -18.31 1.28 -3.59
C GLN A 104 -18.56 1.49 -5.09
N PRO A 105 -19.12 2.64 -5.50
CA PRO A 105 -19.25 2.98 -6.91
C PRO A 105 -17.91 2.89 -7.62
N ASP A 106 -17.89 2.25 -8.79
CA ASP A 106 -16.77 2.15 -9.72
C ASP A 106 -15.48 1.51 -9.16
N LEU A 107 -15.47 0.97 -7.93
CA LEU A 107 -14.26 0.42 -7.31
C LEU A 107 -13.75 -0.83 -8.05
N ASN A 108 -14.64 -1.66 -8.59
CA ASN A 108 -14.27 -2.80 -9.40
C ASN A 108 -13.54 -2.36 -10.70
N GLU A 109 -14.05 -1.32 -11.35
CA GLU A 109 -13.50 -0.71 -12.55
C GLU A 109 -12.14 -0.05 -12.26
N VAL A 110 -12.06 0.71 -11.17
CA VAL A 110 -10.82 1.35 -10.70
C VAL A 110 -9.77 0.29 -10.33
N TRP A 111 -10.17 -0.82 -9.71
CA TRP A 111 -9.29 -1.96 -9.42
C TRP A 111 -8.75 -2.59 -10.70
N ALA A 112 -9.60 -2.81 -11.71
CA ALA A 112 -9.18 -3.32 -13.01
C ALA A 112 -8.21 -2.36 -13.73
N LEU A 113 -8.51 -1.06 -13.71
CA LEU A 113 -7.63 -0.02 -14.27
C LEU A 113 -6.29 0.03 -13.54
N TRP A 114 -6.28 -0.10 -12.22
CA TRP A 114 -5.03 -0.11 -11.46
C TRP A 114 -4.13 -1.28 -11.88
N LEU A 115 -4.70 -2.49 -11.99
CA LEU A 115 -3.99 -3.69 -12.40
C LEU A 115 -3.45 -3.63 -13.82
N ASP A 116 -4.29 -3.18 -14.77
CA ASP A 116 -3.98 -3.29 -16.19
C ASP A 116 -3.31 -2.03 -16.77
N TYR A 117 -3.40 -0.89 -16.07
CA TYR A 117 -2.85 0.38 -16.53
C TYR A 117 -1.79 0.93 -15.58
N ALA A 118 -2.17 1.33 -14.35
CA ALA A 118 -1.25 2.02 -13.44
C ALA A 118 -0.05 1.13 -13.04
N LYS A 119 -0.31 -0.12 -12.66
CA LYS A 119 0.72 -1.11 -12.31
C LYS A 119 1.60 -1.48 -13.51
N VAL A 120 1.03 -1.58 -14.71
CA VAL A 120 1.79 -1.83 -15.94
C VAL A 120 2.77 -0.69 -16.22
N ILE A 121 2.30 0.56 -16.12
CA ILE A 121 3.15 1.76 -16.25
C ILE A 121 4.27 1.74 -15.21
N ARG A 122 3.95 1.48 -13.94
CA ARG A 122 4.97 1.39 -12.89
C ARG A 122 6.02 0.32 -13.19
N ASN A 123 5.61 -0.88 -13.59
CA ASN A 123 6.53 -1.95 -13.93
C ASN A 123 7.42 -1.58 -15.12
N HIS A 124 6.87 -0.92 -16.14
CA HIS A 124 7.66 -0.44 -17.28
C HIS A 124 8.75 0.55 -16.84
N ILE A 125 8.42 1.49 -15.94
CA ILE A 125 9.36 2.48 -15.43
C ILE A 125 10.42 1.83 -14.55
N GLN A 126 10.02 0.96 -13.62
CA GLN A 126 10.94 0.31 -12.68
C GLN A 126 11.93 -0.61 -13.39
N HIS A 127 11.51 -1.31 -14.43
CA HIS A 127 12.34 -2.24 -15.18
C HIS A 127 12.98 -1.63 -16.43
N GLY A 128 12.82 -0.32 -16.66
CA GLY A 128 13.39 0.37 -17.82
C GLY A 128 12.87 -0.12 -19.18
N ILE A 129 11.68 -0.72 -19.21
CA ILE A 129 11.09 -1.31 -20.42
C ILE A 129 10.61 -0.22 -21.39
N ARG A 130 9.94 0.82 -20.85
CA ARG A 130 9.34 1.88 -21.67
C ARG A 130 9.19 3.18 -20.89
N ASN A 131 9.46 4.30 -21.55
CA ASN A 131 9.13 5.63 -21.07
C ASN A 131 7.66 5.97 -21.35
N HIS A 132 7.03 6.70 -20.43
CA HIS A 132 5.64 7.14 -20.54
C HIS A 132 5.57 8.66 -20.53
N THR A 133 4.53 9.22 -21.14
CA THR A 133 4.28 10.66 -21.14
C THR A 133 3.76 11.13 -19.79
N ASP A 134 3.93 12.40 -19.46
CA ASP A 134 3.39 12.97 -18.22
C ASP A 134 1.87 12.78 -18.12
N SER A 135 1.15 12.90 -19.24
CA SER A 135 -0.29 12.62 -19.27
C SER A 135 -0.62 11.17 -18.86
N ALA A 136 0.17 10.19 -19.30
CA ALA A 136 -0.04 8.80 -18.90
C ALA A 136 0.24 8.58 -17.40
N LEU A 137 1.27 9.24 -16.86
CA LEU A 137 1.63 9.20 -15.44
C LEU A 137 0.59 9.90 -14.56
N LEU A 138 0.05 11.03 -15.01
CA LEU A 138 -1.04 11.74 -14.33
C LEU A 138 -2.30 10.87 -14.28
N ASN A 139 -2.68 10.23 -15.40
CA ASN A 139 -3.82 9.30 -15.42
C ASN A 139 -3.60 8.11 -14.48
N ALA A 140 -2.40 7.52 -14.46
CA ALA A 140 -2.06 6.44 -13.54
C ALA A 140 -2.15 6.89 -12.08
N THR A 141 -1.68 8.11 -11.79
CA THR A 141 -1.78 8.72 -10.46
C THR A 141 -3.23 8.93 -10.04
N LEU A 142 -4.12 9.36 -10.94
CA LEU A 142 -5.55 9.50 -10.64
C LEU A 142 -6.19 8.15 -10.31
N ILE A 143 -5.83 7.09 -11.04
CA ILE A 143 -6.28 5.73 -10.77
C ILE A 143 -5.81 5.28 -9.38
N ASP A 144 -4.54 5.50 -9.03
CA ASP A 144 -4.00 5.18 -7.71
C ASP A 144 -4.73 5.95 -6.59
N LYS A 145 -4.91 7.27 -6.74
CA LYS A 145 -5.63 8.12 -5.77
C LYS A 145 -7.08 7.64 -5.58
N ALA A 146 -7.79 7.36 -6.66
CA ALA A 146 -9.17 6.87 -6.63
C ALA A 146 -9.27 5.50 -5.95
N LEU A 147 -8.34 4.58 -6.24
CA LEU A 147 -8.29 3.26 -5.61
C LEU A 147 -8.05 3.37 -4.11
N LEU A 148 -7.06 4.17 -3.70
CA LEU A 148 -6.73 4.39 -2.29
C LEU A 148 -7.96 4.88 -1.48
N MET A 149 -8.63 5.92 -1.97
CA MET A 149 -9.79 6.50 -1.30
C MET A 149 -10.97 5.52 -1.24
N SER A 150 -11.28 4.87 -2.36
CA SER A 150 -12.43 3.98 -2.48
C SER A 150 -12.22 2.69 -1.68
N LEU A 151 -11.01 2.13 -1.69
CA LEU A 151 -10.69 0.94 -0.90
C LEU A 151 -10.72 1.23 0.61
N ASP A 152 -10.24 2.41 1.04
CA ASP A 152 -10.35 2.83 2.44
C ASP A 152 -11.82 2.94 2.88
N ALA A 153 -12.67 3.51 2.04
CA ALA A 153 -14.11 3.60 2.29
C ALA A 153 -14.78 2.21 2.34
N ALA A 154 -14.46 1.33 1.39
CA ALA A 154 -15.01 -0.03 1.29
C ALA A 154 -14.69 -0.88 2.53
N LEU A 155 -13.47 -0.76 3.05
CA LEU A 155 -13.01 -1.55 4.19
C LEU A 155 -13.39 -0.93 5.53
N PHE A 156 -13.72 0.36 5.59
CA PHE A 156 -14.10 1.05 6.82
C PHE A 156 -15.16 0.29 7.66
N PRO A 157 -16.31 -0.14 7.11
CA PRO A 157 -17.30 -0.89 7.88
C PRO A 157 -16.84 -2.30 8.25
N VAL A 158 -15.90 -2.88 7.52
CA VAL A 158 -15.41 -4.26 7.72
C VAL A 158 -14.45 -4.36 8.90
N ILE A 159 -13.53 -3.38 9.01
CA ILE A 159 -12.47 -3.40 10.03
C ILE A 159 -12.70 -2.38 11.16
N GLY A 160 -13.77 -1.59 11.07
CA GLY A 160 -14.16 -0.64 12.09
C GLY A 160 -13.28 0.63 12.15
N GLY A 161 -12.78 1.09 11.01
CA GLY A 161 -11.94 2.29 10.94
C GLY A 161 -11.16 2.43 9.63
N ARG A 162 -10.34 3.48 9.52
CA ARG A 162 -9.54 3.76 8.32
C ARG A 162 -8.34 2.82 8.21
N ILE A 163 -8.32 2.00 7.17
CA ILE A 163 -7.15 1.19 6.83
C ILE A 163 -5.99 2.08 6.36
N ALA A 164 -6.28 3.26 5.80
CA ALA A 164 -5.29 4.24 5.39
C ALA A 164 -4.74 5.10 6.53
N GLY A 165 -5.25 4.93 7.75
CA GLY A 165 -4.81 5.62 8.97
C GLY A 165 -3.88 4.78 9.86
N VAL A 166 -3.76 5.19 11.12
CA VAL A 166 -3.02 4.41 12.14
C VAL A 166 -3.88 3.25 12.62
N LEU A 167 -3.29 2.04 12.68
CA LEU A 167 -4.00 0.82 13.12
C LEU A 167 -4.55 0.88 14.56
N THR A 168 -4.04 1.77 15.41
CA THR A 168 -4.58 2.00 16.77
C THR A 168 -5.93 2.71 16.76
N GLY A 169 -6.32 3.32 15.63
CA GLY A 169 -7.62 3.95 15.42
C GLY A 169 -8.74 2.99 15.01
N LEU A 170 -8.46 1.69 14.86
CA LEU A 170 -9.47 0.69 14.55
C LEU A 170 -10.34 0.35 15.78
N SER A 171 -11.65 0.25 15.57
CA SER A 171 -12.65 -0.09 16.58
C SER A 171 -13.64 -1.13 16.05
N PRO A 172 -13.55 -2.40 16.49
CA PRO A 172 -12.75 -2.89 17.61
C PRO A 172 -11.24 -2.90 17.32
N ARG A 173 -10.43 -2.83 18.39
CA ARG A 173 -8.98 -2.97 18.27
C ARG A 173 -8.62 -4.35 17.75
N LEU A 174 -7.54 -4.43 16.97
CA LEU A 174 -7.02 -5.70 16.46
C LEU A 174 -6.72 -6.69 17.60
N PRO A 175 -7.07 -7.98 17.45
CA PRO A 175 -6.82 -8.99 18.47
C PRO A 175 -5.36 -9.09 18.90
N ARG A 176 -5.13 -9.51 20.15
CA ARG A 176 -3.79 -9.88 20.62
C ARG A 176 -3.34 -11.16 19.90
N GLY A 177 -2.06 -11.20 19.52
CA GLY A 177 -1.50 -12.32 18.78
C GLY A 177 -1.30 -13.57 19.66
N ALA A 178 -1.51 -14.75 19.10
CA ALA A 178 -1.27 -16.04 19.74
C ALA A 178 0.08 -16.63 19.30
N SER A 179 0.74 -17.39 20.18
CA SER A 179 1.97 -18.14 19.83
C SER A 179 1.65 -19.33 18.91
N GLY A 180 2.63 -19.74 18.11
CA GLY A 180 2.60 -21.04 17.42
C GLY A 180 1.62 -21.13 16.25
N LEU A 181 1.13 -19.98 15.77
CA LEU A 181 0.24 -19.95 14.62
C LEU A 181 1.03 -20.17 13.32
N ASP A 182 0.66 -21.18 12.55
CA ASP A 182 1.26 -21.42 11.25
C ASP A 182 0.65 -20.49 10.19
N LEU A 183 1.36 -19.42 9.86
CA LEU A 183 0.94 -18.44 8.86
C LEU A 183 0.91 -19.02 7.44
N THR A 184 1.66 -20.08 7.16
CA THR A 184 1.63 -20.77 5.86
C THR A 184 0.30 -21.50 5.71
N LYS A 185 -0.12 -22.21 6.76
CA LYS A 185 -1.42 -22.86 6.83
C LYS A 185 -2.56 -21.84 6.80
N LEU A 186 -2.42 -20.73 7.54
CA LEU A 186 -3.42 -19.66 7.54
C LEU A 186 -3.55 -18.99 6.18
N ALA A 187 -2.45 -18.70 5.48
CA ALA A 187 -2.48 -18.03 4.18
C ALA A 187 -2.92 -18.95 3.04
N GLY A 188 -2.91 -20.27 3.24
CA GLY A 188 -3.24 -21.25 2.19
C GLY A 188 -2.16 -21.41 1.11
N PHE A 189 -0.96 -20.83 1.29
CA PHE A 189 0.14 -20.91 0.33
C PHE A 189 1.41 -21.44 1.00
N LYS A 190 2.17 -22.28 0.29
CA LYS A 190 3.53 -22.64 0.70
C LYS A 190 4.42 -21.38 0.69
N LYS A 191 5.29 -21.25 1.68
CA LYS A 191 6.24 -20.13 1.80
C LYS A 191 7.00 -19.94 0.49
N SER A 192 6.88 -18.77 -0.13
CA SER A 192 7.78 -18.36 -1.20
C SER A 192 9.20 -18.34 -0.64
N GLY A 193 10.18 -18.86 -1.37
CA GLY A 193 11.57 -18.96 -0.91
C GLY A 193 12.07 -17.65 -0.26
N LYS A 194 13.04 -17.75 0.67
CA LYS A 194 13.62 -16.56 1.33
C LYS A 194 13.98 -15.53 0.26
N ARG A 195 13.37 -14.33 0.34
CA ARG A 195 13.92 -13.16 -0.36
C ARG A 195 15.42 -13.08 -0.04
N PRO A 196 16.29 -12.83 -1.03
CA PRO A 196 17.71 -12.63 -0.77
C PRO A 196 17.85 -11.55 0.30
N THR A 197 18.55 -11.88 1.39
CA THR A 197 18.98 -10.85 2.32
C THR A 197 19.87 -9.91 1.53
N PRO A 198 19.59 -8.59 1.48
CA PRO A 198 20.53 -7.65 0.90
C PRO A 198 21.89 -7.90 1.55
N ALA A 199 22.94 -7.99 0.75
CA ALA A 199 24.27 -8.18 1.27
C ALA A 199 24.60 -7.05 2.28
N ALA A 200 25.45 -7.33 3.26
CA ALA A 200 25.70 -6.43 4.38
C ALA A 200 26.15 -5.02 3.93
N ASP A 201 26.78 -4.92 2.76
CA ASP A 201 27.18 -3.68 2.10
C ASP A 201 26.00 -2.83 1.61
N VAL A 202 24.89 -3.44 1.19
CA VAL A 202 23.64 -2.74 0.81
C VAL A 202 22.95 -2.19 2.06
N LEU A 203 22.90 -2.96 3.14
CA LEU A 203 22.39 -2.48 4.44
C LEU A 203 23.23 -1.31 4.98
N GLN A 204 24.55 -1.37 4.82
CA GLN A 204 25.46 -0.30 5.20
C GLN A 204 25.23 0.95 4.34
N LYS A 205 25.08 0.81 3.01
CA LYS A 205 24.75 1.95 2.12
C LYS A 205 23.38 2.56 2.44
N MET A 206 22.37 1.77 2.78
CA MET A 206 21.06 2.28 3.21
C MET A 206 21.14 3.03 4.55
N SER A 207 21.99 2.58 5.49
CA SER A 207 22.24 3.30 6.75
C SER A 207 23.01 4.62 6.55
N VAL A 208 23.85 4.69 5.52
CA VAL A 208 24.60 5.89 5.15
C VAL A 208 23.67 6.93 4.52
N ILE A 209 22.68 6.52 3.72
CA ILE A 209 21.66 7.43 3.18
C ILE A 209 20.87 8.11 4.31
N THR A 210 20.49 7.36 5.36
CA THR A 210 19.83 7.95 6.54
C THR A 210 20.74 8.87 7.36
N LEU A 211 22.07 8.69 7.31
CA LEU A 211 23.01 9.57 8.02
C LEU A 211 23.25 10.88 7.26
N PHE A 212 23.34 10.83 5.92
CA PHE A 212 23.46 12.04 5.10
C PHE A 212 22.18 12.89 5.14
N GLU A 213 21.00 12.28 5.17
CA GLU A 213 19.74 13.02 5.40
C GLU A 213 19.67 13.63 6.80
N ALA A 214 20.27 13.01 7.82
CA ALA A 214 20.36 13.57 9.17
C ALA A 214 21.43 14.67 9.31
N MET A 215 22.45 14.67 8.44
CA MET A 215 23.52 15.68 8.43
C MET A 215 23.13 16.91 7.60
N SER A 216 22.34 16.78 6.54
CA SER A 216 21.82 17.93 5.77
C SER A 216 20.81 18.79 6.54
N VAL A 217 20.29 18.33 7.68
CA VAL A 217 19.40 19.12 8.56
C VAL A 217 20.18 19.97 9.58
N LYS A 218 21.47 19.71 9.79
CA LYS A 218 22.29 20.48 10.73
C LYS A 218 22.90 21.75 10.13
N ASP A 219 23.14 21.79 8.83
CA ASP A 219 23.81 22.93 8.19
C ASP A 219 22.85 24.10 7.85
N GLU A 220 21.53 23.94 8.00
CA GLU A 220 20.55 25.03 7.80
C GLU A 220 20.16 25.77 9.10
N ASN A 221 20.65 25.35 10.27
CA ASN A 221 20.36 26.00 11.56
C ASN A 221 21.58 26.73 12.17
N GLU A 222 22.66 26.89 11.43
CA GLU A 222 23.80 27.75 11.80
C GLU A 222 24.04 28.79 10.70
N ASN A 223 23.16 29.80 10.64
CA ASN A 223 23.47 31.16 10.18
C ASN A 223 22.44 32.16 10.71
#